data_AF-A0A5J4PHM5-F1
#
_entry.id   AF-A0A5J4PHM5-F1
#
_cell.length_a   1.000
_cell.length_b   1.000
_cell.length_c   1.000
_cell.angle_alpha   90.00
_cell.angle_beta   90.00
_cell.angle_gamma   90.00
#
_symmetry.space_group_name_H-M   'P 1'
#
loop_
_entity.id
_entity.type
_entity.pdbx_description
1 polymer ?
#
loop_
_entity_poly.entity_id
_entity_poly.type
_entity_poly.pdbx_seq_one_letter_code
_entity_poly.pdbx_strand_id
1 'polypeptide(L)'
;SKYHFKAQKPLLDEERLHELVPMLMENFKDAIVNEELKHIIHALQDPETAGDPTKCNTLMQRYKELKKIHDFMSKRLGERVVLPK
;
A
#
# COMPACT_ATOMS: atom_id res chain seq x y z
N SER A 1 40.47 -1.06 26.40
CA SER A 1 39.02 -1.02 26.16
C SER A 1 38.64 0.38 25.72
N LYS A 2 38.31 0.59 24.44
CA LYS A 2 37.85 1.88 23.92
C LYS A 2 36.54 1.63 23.16
N TYR A 3 35.48 1.33 23.91
CA TYR A 3 34.13 1.36 23.38
C TYR A 3 33.77 2.81 23.11
N HIS A 4 33.91 3.24 21.85
CA HIS A 4 33.31 4.48 21.37
C HIS A 4 31.82 4.24 21.21
N PHE A 5 31.07 4.35 22.31
CA PHE A 5 29.62 4.50 22.22
C PHE A 5 29.36 5.85 21.54
N LYS A 6 29.20 5.84 20.21
CA LYS A 6 28.65 6.98 19.48
C LYS A 6 27.24 7.16 20.02
N ALA A 7 27.05 8.15 20.89
CA ALA A 7 25.72 8.59 21.29
C ALA A 7 25.01 9.06 20.01
N GLN A 8 24.23 8.17 19.38
CA GLN A 8 23.18 8.61 18.49
C GLN A 8 22.30 9.48 19.38
N LYS A 9 22.26 10.79 19.09
CA LYS A 9 21.24 11.66 19.69
C LYS A 9 19.91 10.95 19.46
N PRO A 10 19.15 10.59 20.51
CA PRO A 10 17.80 10.09 20.30
C PRO A 10 17.09 11.15 19.48
N LEU A 11 16.63 10.78 18.27
CA LEU A 11 15.70 11.63 17.51
C LEU A 11 14.58 11.99 18.48
N LEU A 12 14.25 13.27 18.56
CA LEU A 12 13.18 13.70 19.45
C LEU A 12 11.92 12.93 19.01
N ASP A 13 11.13 12.41 19.94
CA ASP A 13 10.01 11.51 19.59
C ASP A 13 9.04 12.15 18.58
N GLU A 14 8.95 13.48 18.56
CA GLU A 14 8.24 14.27 17.56
C GLU A 14 8.77 14.07 16.12
N GLU A 15 10.09 14.10 15.93
CA GLU A 15 10.72 13.88 14.62
C GLU A 15 10.45 12.47 14.10
N ARG A 16 10.49 11.48 15.01
CA ARG A 16 10.15 10.08 14.68
C ARG A 16 8.68 9.93 14.32
N LEU A 17 7.80 10.66 15.01
CA LEU A 17 6.36 10.61 14.75
C LEU A 17 6.03 11.12 13.34
N HIS A 18 6.69 12.19 12.90
CA HIS A 18 6.54 12.74 11.56
C HIS A 18 6.94 11.77 10.43
N GLU A 19 7.85 10.83 10.69
CA GLU A 19 8.22 9.78 9.75
C GLU A 19 7.31 8.54 9.87
N LEU A 20 7.03 8.11 11.09
CA LEU A 20 6.28 6.88 11.37
C LEU A 20 4.81 6.98 10.95
N VAL A 21 4.14 8.09 11.23
CA VAL A 21 2.70 8.23 10.94
C VAL A 21 2.44 8.16 9.43
N PRO A 22 3.11 8.92 8.54
CA PRO A 22 2.93 8.77 7.10
C PRO A 22 3.31 7.39 6.57
N MET A 23 4.35 6.76 7.13
CA MET A 23 4.73 5.40 6.78
C MET A 23 3.59 4.42 7.05
N LEU A 24 3.08 4.42 8.29
CA LEU A 24 1.99 3.55 8.72
C LEU A 24 0.72 3.82 7.90
N MET A 25 0.34 5.08 7.71
CA MET A 25 -0.81 5.45 6.90
C MET A 25 -0.70 4.97 5.45
N GLU A 26 0.48 5.08 4.83
CA GLU A 26 0.68 4.56 3.47
C GLU A 26 0.59 3.03 3.42
N ASN A 27 1.17 2.33 4.40
CA ASN A 27 1.07 0.87 4.49
C ASN A 27 -0.38 0.40 4.68
N PHE A 28 -1.16 1.08 5.54
CA PHE A 28 -2.57 0.75 5.75
C PHE A 28 -3.41 0.99 4.50
N LYS A 29 -3.20 2.12 3.82
CA LYS A 29 -3.88 2.40 2.54
C LYS A 29 -3.57 1.30 1.52
N ASP A 30 -2.33 0.84 1.45
CA ASP A 30 -1.91 -0.21 0.51
C ASP A 30 -2.60 -1.53 0.83
N ALA A 31 -2.64 -1.91 2.11
CA ALA A 31 -3.36 -3.10 2.57
C ALA A 31 -4.85 -3.06 2.21
N ILE A 32 -5.51 -1.92 2.41
CA ILE A 32 -6.94 -1.75 2.06
C ILE A 32 -7.16 -1.91 0.56
N VAL A 33 -6.34 -1.25 -0.27
CA VAL A 33 -6.45 -1.34 -1.73
C VAL A 33 -6.21 -2.77 -2.21
N ASN A 34 -5.23 -3.46 -1.65
CA ASN A 34 -4.94 -4.86 -1.96
C ASN A 34 -6.09 -5.78 -1.61
N GLU A 35 -6.70 -5.60 -0.45
CA GLU A 35 -7.84 -6.43 -0.02
C GLU A 35 -9.06 -6.18 -0.90
N GLU A 36 -9.33 -4.92 -1.25
CA GLU A 36 -10.44 -4.58 -2.14
C GLU A 36 -10.25 -5.15 -3.56
N LEU A 37 -9.01 -5.18 -4.08
CA LEU A 37 -8.72 -5.83 -5.35
C LEU A 37 -9.02 -7.34 -5.31
N LYS A 38 -8.71 -8.02 -4.19
CA LYS A 38 -9.05 -9.44 -4.02
C LYS A 38 -10.56 -9.65 -3.97
N HIS A 39 -11.29 -8.80 -3.25
CA HIS A 39 -12.75 -8.87 -3.20
C HIS A 39 -13.38 -8.73 -4.59
N ILE A 40 -12.90 -7.79 -5.41
CA ILE A 40 -13.41 -7.61 -6.77
C ILE A 40 -13.09 -8.84 -7.64
N ILE A 41 -11.88 -9.40 -7.54
CA ILE A 41 -11.53 -10.63 -8.26
C ILE A 41 -12.45 -11.79 -7.86
N HIS A 42 -12.72 -11.96 -6.56
CA HIS A 42 -13.66 -12.96 -6.08
C HIS A 42 -15.09 -12.73 -6.59
N ALA A 43 -15.56 -11.48 -6.59
CA ALA A 43 -16.88 -11.13 -7.11
C ALA A 43 -16.99 -11.39 -8.63
N LEU A 44 -15.92 -11.18 -9.39
CA LEU A 44 -15.88 -11.48 -10.83
C LEU A 44 -15.91 -12.98 -11.14
N GLN A 45 -15.50 -13.83 -10.19
CA GLN A 45 -15.57 -15.30 -10.33
C GLN A 45 -16.97 -15.86 -10.00
N ASP A 46 -17.82 -15.06 -9.36
CA ASP A 46 -19.19 -15.45 -9.03
C ASP A 46 -20.01 -15.70 -10.32
N PRO A 47 -20.61 -16.90 -10.50
CA PRO A 47 -21.46 -17.22 -11.64
C PRO A 47 -22.61 -16.22 -11.86
N GLU A 48 -23.18 -15.65 -10.79
CA GLU A 48 -24.27 -14.67 -10.92
C GLU A 48 -23.79 -13.35 -11.54
N THR A 49 -22.55 -12.96 -11.21
CA THR A 49 -21.91 -11.77 -11.76
C THR A 49 -21.42 -12.00 -13.18
N ALA A 50 -20.88 -13.19 -13.46
CA ALA A 50 -20.43 -13.58 -14.80
C ALA A 50 -21.59 -13.69 -15.81
N GLY A 51 -22.79 -14.06 -15.33
CA GLY A 51 -24.02 -14.09 -16.12
C GLY A 51 -24.61 -12.72 -16.43
N ASP A 52 -24.16 -11.65 -15.77
CA ASP A 52 -24.63 -10.28 -15.97
C ASP A 52 -23.49 -9.38 -16.52
N PRO A 53 -23.47 -9.13 -17.85
CA PRO A 53 -22.44 -8.32 -18.48
C PRO A 53 -22.34 -6.90 -17.92
N THR A 54 -23.44 -6.35 -17.40
CA THR A 54 -23.44 -4.98 -16.85
C THR A 54 -22.72 -4.93 -15.52
N LYS A 55 -23.01 -5.87 -14.61
CA LYS A 55 -22.32 -6.02 -13.32
C LYS A 55 -20.85 -6.39 -13.49
N CYS A 56 -20.54 -7.29 -14.42
CA CYS A 56 -19.16 -7.64 -14.73
C CYS A 56 -18.38 -6.42 -15.24
N ASN A 57 -18.96 -5.63 -16.14
CA ASN A 57 -18.32 -4.42 -16.65
C ASN A 57 -18.11 -3.34 -15.57
N THR A 58 -19.08 -3.11 -14.68
CA THR A 58 -18.93 -2.12 -13.60
C THR A 58 -17.83 -2.54 -12.62
N LEU A 59 -17.79 -3.82 -12.23
CA LEU A 59 -16.72 -4.36 -11.37
C LEU A 59 -15.35 -4.29 -12.05
N MET A 60 -15.28 -4.60 -13.35
CA MET A 60 -14.03 -4.52 -14.10
C MET A 60 -13.53 -3.07 -14.24
N GLN A 61 -14.42 -2.08 -14.40
CA GLN A 61 -14.03 -0.67 -14.38
C GLN A 61 -13.49 -0.27 -13.00
N ARG A 62 -14.19 -0.67 -11.94
CA ARG A 62 -13.74 -0.41 -10.56
C ARG A 62 -12.38 -1.05 -10.27
N TYR A 63 -12.16 -2.26 -10.74
CA TYR A 63 -10.87 -2.95 -10.67
C TYR A 63 -9.76 -2.13 -11.34
N LYS A 64 -9.99 -1.63 -12.56
CA LYS A 64 -9.01 -0.82 -13.29
C LYS A 64 -8.63 0.47 -12.55
N GLU A 65 -9.60 1.14 -11.94
CA GLU A 65 -9.35 2.34 -11.13
C GLU A 65 -8.49 2.02 -9.91
N LEU A 66 -8.87 1.01 -9.14
CA LEU A 66 -8.11 0.57 -7.96
C LEU A 66 -6.71 0.07 -8.33
N LYS A 67 -6.57 -0.60 -9.47
CA LYS A 67 -5.28 -1.08 -9.96
C LYS A 67 -4.32 0.08 -10.29
N LYS A 68 -4.82 1.18 -10.87
CA LYS A 68 -4.03 2.40 -11.08
C LYS A 68 -3.56 3.02 -9.76
N ILE A 69 -4.44 3.04 -8.74
CA ILE A 69 -4.10 3.54 -7.40
C ILE A 69 -3.02 2.65 -6.77
N HIS A 70 -3.21 1.33 -6.81
CA HIS A 70 -2.24 0.35 -6.33
C HIS A 70 -0.87 0.53 -7.00
N ASP A 71 -0.83 0.66 -8.33
CA ASP A 71 0.43 0.80 -9.07
C ASP A 71 1.14 2.12 -8.74
N PHE A 72 0.39 3.21 -8.51
CA PHE A 72 0.95 4.46 -8.02
C PHE A 72 1.52 4.31 -6.59
N MET A 73 0.80 3.64 -5.70
CA MET A 73 1.24 3.40 -4.32
C MET A 73 2.47 2.49 -4.25
N SER A 74 2.51 1.43 -5.04
CA SER A 74 3.64 0.51 -5.16
C SER A 74 4.92 1.24 -5.61
N LYS A 75 4.82 2.20 -6.54
CA LYS A 75 5.96 3.03 -6.94
C LYS A 75 6.49 3.86 -5.79
N ARG A 76 5.60 4.53 -5.05
CA ARG A 76 5.99 5.34 -3.87
C ARG A 76 6.62 4.48 -2.76
N LEU A 77 6.13 3.26 -2.57
CA LEU A 77 6.74 2.32 -1.62
C LEU A 77 8.13 1.85 -2.08
N GLY A 78 8.31 1.58 -3.37
CA GLY A 78 9.60 1.22 -3.95
C GLY A 78 10.65 2.33 -3.85
N GLU A 79 10.25 3.59 -4.03
CA GLU A 79 11.13 4.77 -3.86
C GLU A 79 11.67 4.92 -2.43
N ARG A 80 11.02 4.34 -1.42
CA ARG A 80 11.51 4.35 -0.02
C ARG A 80 12.70 3.43 0.21
N VAL A 81 13.03 2.52 -0.72
CA VAL A 81 14.18 1.61 -0.58
C VAL A 81 15.48 2.37 -0.90
N VAL A 82 16.16 2.86 0.13
CA VAL A 82 17.51 3.41 -0.02
C VAL A 82 18.49 2.24 -0.15
N LEU A 83 19.06 2.06 -1.35
CA LEU A 83 20.13 1.07 -1.55
C LEU A 83 21.37 1.46 -0.72
N PRO A 84 21.97 0.55 0.06
CA PRO A 84 23.22 0.83 0.75
C PRO A 84 24.34 1.06 -0.27
N LYS A 85 25.13 2.12 -0.07
CA LYS A 85 26.38 2.38 -0.80
C LYS A 85 27.53 1.60 -0.18
#